data_AF-K1UEL6-F1
#
_entry.id   AF-K1UEL6-F1
#
_cell.length_a   1.000
_cell.length_b   1.000
_cell.length_c   1.000
_cell.angle_alpha   90.00
_cell.angle_beta   90.00
_cell.angle_gamma   90.00
#
_symmetry.space_group_name_H-M   'P 1'
#
loop_
_entity.id
_entity.type
_entity.pdbx_description
1 polymer ?
#
loop_
_entity_poly.entity_id
_entity_poly.type
_entity_poly.pdbx_seq_one_letter_code
_entity_poly.pdbx_strand_id
1 'polypeptide(L)'
;EQPSGADDAPAGRVGGRDGGAESSRPDGLGGPDEHLQSPGRGDSAGGTYQQLTLNLFLSEAEQIQQIDEAESVKTPSAFSFAQADIDHVLRLGGNTDRFRERVAVEFEKQKPISEIAAYLPTLYHGGSGVGSVTAWYAEDGIHLSHGKFARYDRSAQLLSWQDAAERIGQLLEVGQFASNVELAEAESYERSLLA
;
A
#
# COMPACT_ATOMS: atom_id res chain seq x y z
N GLU A 1 -69.76 -3.24 -9.02
CA GLU A 1 -70.45 -4.53 -8.85
C GLU A 1 -69.43 -5.66 -8.79
N GLN A 2 -69.48 -6.48 -7.74
CA GLN A 2 -69.11 -7.91 -7.79
C GLN A 2 -70.34 -8.70 -8.26
N PRO A 3 -70.19 -9.96 -8.73
CA PRO A 3 -70.27 -11.14 -7.85
C PRO A 3 -69.15 -12.17 -8.18
N SER A 4 -68.55 -12.93 -7.24
CA SER A 4 -69.05 -13.92 -6.26
C SER A 4 -69.58 -15.22 -6.90
N GLY A 5 -68.97 -16.37 -6.55
CA GLY A 5 -69.54 -17.70 -6.74
C GLY A 5 -68.53 -18.84 -6.52
N ALA A 6 -68.60 -19.48 -5.35
CA ALA A 6 -67.75 -20.55 -4.84
C ALA A 6 -68.27 -21.96 -5.19
N ASP A 7 -67.51 -22.98 -4.76
CA ASP A 7 -67.92 -24.31 -4.23
C ASP A 7 -66.91 -25.42 -4.67
N ASP A 8 -66.58 -26.48 -3.94
CA ASP A 8 -66.49 -26.82 -2.52
C ASP A 8 -65.73 -28.19 -2.43
N ALA A 9 -65.13 -28.52 -1.27
CA ALA A 9 -64.30 -29.72 -1.02
C ALA A 9 -65.07 -31.07 -0.96
N PRO A 10 -64.41 -32.24 -0.77
CA PRO A 10 -64.31 -32.77 0.61
C PRO A 10 -63.11 -33.68 1.00
N ALA A 11 -62.71 -33.50 2.26
CA ALA A 11 -62.33 -34.42 3.35
C ALA A 11 -61.67 -35.81 3.14
N GLY A 12 -60.54 -36.01 3.85
CA GLY A 12 -60.48 -36.97 4.97
C GLY A 12 -59.49 -38.17 4.89
N ARG A 13 -58.45 -38.18 5.75
CA ARG A 13 -58.32 -39.07 6.94
C ARG A 13 -56.84 -39.30 7.39
N VAL A 14 -56.57 -38.83 8.61
CA VAL A 14 -55.82 -39.42 9.75
C VAL A 14 -54.85 -40.59 9.53
N GLY A 15 -53.64 -40.46 10.08
CA GLY A 15 -52.80 -41.58 10.54
C GLY A 15 -51.46 -41.10 11.13
N GLY A 16 -51.34 -41.02 12.45
CA GLY A 16 -50.09 -40.66 13.13
C GLY A 16 -49.17 -41.86 13.42
N ARG A 17 -47.88 -41.58 13.65
CA ARG A 17 -47.06 -42.14 14.75
C ARG A 17 -45.66 -41.53 14.79
N ASP A 18 -45.34 -40.98 15.96
CA ASP A 18 -44.13 -41.13 16.78
C ASP A 18 -42.73 -40.95 16.14
N GLY A 19 -42.05 -39.90 16.59
CA GLY A 19 -40.61 -39.72 16.40
C GLY A 19 -40.02 -38.66 17.32
N GLY A 20 -39.82 -39.03 18.59
CA GLY A 20 -38.71 -38.58 19.47
C GLY A 20 -38.53 -37.09 19.79
N ALA A 21 -38.59 -36.76 21.08
CA ALA A 21 -38.07 -35.50 21.61
C ALA A 21 -36.55 -35.40 21.38
N GLU A 22 -36.11 -34.37 20.67
CA GLU A 22 -34.69 -34.02 20.56
C GLU A 22 -34.20 -33.51 21.92
N SER A 23 -33.35 -34.29 22.57
CA SER A 23 -32.66 -33.89 23.78
C SER A 23 -31.56 -32.88 23.43
N SER A 24 -31.68 -31.64 23.92
CA SER A 24 -30.54 -30.73 24.01
C SER A 24 -29.50 -31.30 24.96
N ARG A 25 -28.47 -31.96 24.43
CA ARG A 25 -27.22 -32.19 25.15
C ARG A 25 -26.24 -31.10 24.71
N PRO A 26 -25.73 -30.26 25.61
CA PRO A 26 -24.57 -29.45 25.27
C PRO A 26 -23.35 -30.38 25.21
N ASP A 27 -22.65 -30.36 24.07
CA ASP A 27 -21.34 -30.97 23.94
C ASP A 27 -20.38 -30.21 24.85
N GLY A 28 -20.15 -30.78 26.04
CA GLY A 28 -19.18 -30.28 27.00
C GLY A 28 -17.77 -30.45 26.48
N LEU A 29 -17.24 -29.43 25.79
CA LEU A 29 -15.80 -29.29 25.56
C LEU A 29 -15.19 -28.69 26.82
N GLY A 30 -14.80 -29.56 27.75
CA GLY A 30 -14.26 -29.16 29.04
C GLY A 30 -13.64 -30.32 29.81
N GLY A 31 -12.75 -31.08 29.16
CA GLY A 31 -11.80 -31.95 29.83
C GLY A 31 -10.45 -31.23 29.93
N PRO A 32 -9.77 -31.22 31.09
CA PRO A 32 -8.42 -30.67 31.17
C PRO A 32 -7.49 -31.49 30.27
N ASP A 33 -6.71 -30.78 29.44
CA ASP A 33 -5.68 -31.37 28.60
C ASP A 33 -4.73 -32.22 29.45
N GLU A 34 -4.45 -33.43 28.99
CA GLU A 34 -3.53 -34.36 29.64
C GLU A 34 -2.16 -33.68 29.80
N HIS A 35 -1.84 -33.32 31.05
CA HIS A 35 -0.52 -32.84 31.41
C HIS A 35 0.54 -33.84 30.95
N LEU A 36 1.54 -33.35 30.20
CA LEU A 36 2.75 -34.08 29.85
C LEU A 36 3.27 -34.82 31.10
N GLN A 37 3.30 -36.15 31.01
CA GLN A 37 3.92 -37.03 31.99
C GLN A 37 5.32 -36.48 32.31
N SER A 38 5.57 -36.20 33.59
CA SER A 38 6.90 -35.84 34.07
C SER A 38 7.91 -36.91 33.61
N PRO A 39 9.15 -36.54 33.24
CA PRO A 39 10.14 -37.54 32.84
C PRO A 39 10.34 -38.53 33.97
N GLY A 40 10.05 -39.81 33.68
CA GLY A 40 10.21 -40.90 34.63
C GLY A 40 11.62 -40.94 35.20
N ARG A 41 11.70 -41.18 36.51
CA ARG A 41 12.92 -41.45 37.28
C ARG A 41 13.57 -42.74 36.77
N GLY A 42 14.30 -42.64 35.67
CA GLY A 42 15.23 -43.66 35.19
C GLY A 42 16.60 -43.39 35.81
N ASP A 43 17.03 -44.30 36.68
CA ASP A 43 18.41 -44.38 37.13
C ASP A 43 19.27 -44.77 35.91
N SER A 44 20.09 -43.84 35.44
CA SER A 44 21.14 -44.11 34.45
C SER A 44 22.35 -43.28 34.85
N ALA A 45 23.20 -43.90 35.65
CA ALA A 45 24.57 -43.45 35.84
C ALA A 45 25.26 -43.33 34.46
N GLY A 46 25.66 -42.11 34.08
CA GLY A 46 26.63 -41.90 33.00
C GLY A 46 26.16 -41.21 31.72
N GLY A 47 25.11 -40.39 31.74
CA GLY A 47 24.77 -39.52 30.60
C GLY A 47 25.30 -38.10 30.80
N THR A 48 26.40 -37.72 30.16
CA THR A 48 26.73 -36.29 29.99
C THR A 48 25.74 -35.68 29.01
N TYR A 49 24.63 -35.17 29.51
CA TYR A 49 23.69 -34.39 28.72
C TYR A 49 24.41 -33.10 28.29
N GLN A 50 25.00 -33.08 27.10
CA GLN A 50 25.41 -31.84 26.46
C GLN A 50 24.12 -31.12 26.05
N GLN A 51 23.69 -30.16 26.88
CA GLN A 51 22.67 -29.21 26.46
C GLN A 51 23.24 -28.40 25.30
N LEU A 52 22.79 -28.70 24.09
CA LEU A 52 23.04 -27.87 22.92
C LEU A 52 22.18 -26.62 23.06
N THR A 53 22.77 -25.52 23.51
CA THR A 53 22.15 -24.20 23.38
C THR A 53 22.24 -23.79 21.92
N LEU A 54 21.14 -23.96 21.18
CA LEU A 54 21.04 -23.50 19.82
C LEU A 54 20.76 -22.00 19.84
N ASN A 55 21.78 -21.18 19.59
CA ASN A 55 21.61 -19.76 19.28
C ASN A 55 21.07 -19.64 17.84
N LEU A 56 19.80 -20.02 17.66
CA LEU A 56 19.12 -20.03 16.36
C LEU A 56 18.72 -18.63 15.89
N PHE A 57 18.69 -17.67 16.82
CA PHE A 57 18.31 -16.28 16.57
C PHE A 57 19.41 -15.35 17.09
N LEU A 58 19.67 -14.29 16.34
CA LEU A 58 20.54 -13.20 16.77
C LEU A 58 20.03 -12.61 18.09
N SER A 59 20.93 -12.08 18.91
CA SER A 59 20.52 -11.22 20.01
C SER A 59 19.85 -9.95 19.47
N GLU A 60 19.02 -9.29 20.29
CA GLU A 60 18.36 -8.03 19.90
C GLU A 60 19.36 -7.00 19.38
N ALA A 61 20.52 -6.86 20.03
CA ALA A 61 21.56 -5.93 19.62
C ALA A 61 22.18 -6.30 18.26
N GLU A 62 22.44 -7.58 18.01
CA GLU A 62 22.98 -8.03 16.72
C GLU A 62 21.94 -7.95 15.61
N GLN A 63 20.66 -8.14 15.94
CA GLN A 63 19.56 -7.98 15.00
C GLN A 63 19.40 -6.50 14.60
N ILE A 64 19.45 -5.58 15.57
CA ILE A 64 19.42 -4.13 15.31
C ILE A 64 20.63 -3.74 14.45
N GLN A 65 21.83 -4.21 14.81
CA GLN A 65 23.04 -3.91 14.05
C GLN A 65 22.95 -4.39 12.59
N GLN A 66 22.39 -5.58 12.34
CA GLN A 66 22.20 -6.06 10.97
C GLN A 66 21.19 -5.21 10.18
N ILE A 67 20.11 -4.74 10.83
CA ILE A 67 19.15 -3.84 10.20
C ILE A 67 19.81 -2.50 9.87
N ASP A 68 20.54 -1.91 10.81
CA ASP A 68 21.25 -0.64 10.61
C ASP A 68 22.30 -0.75 9.49
N GLU A 69 23.01 -1.88 9.42
CA GLU A 69 23.96 -2.16 8.34
C GLU A 69 23.24 -2.28 6.98
N ALA A 70 22.10 -2.98 6.96
CA ALA A 70 21.28 -3.13 5.77
C ALA A 70 20.56 -1.84 5.32
N GLU A 71 20.27 -0.91 6.23
CA GLU A 71 19.65 0.40 5.95
C GLU A 71 20.66 1.54 5.75
N SER A 72 21.95 1.24 5.72
CA SER A 72 23.01 2.24 5.55
C SER A 72 22.93 2.98 4.20
N VAL A 73 23.55 4.16 4.09
CA VAL A 73 23.57 5.00 2.85
C VAL A 73 24.06 4.23 1.60
N LYS A 74 24.81 3.13 1.77
CA LYS A 74 25.31 2.29 0.67
C LYS A 74 24.29 1.24 0.20
N THR A 75 23.33 0.89 1.03
CA THR A 75 22.21 -0.02 0.75
C THR A 75 20.92 0.69 1.19
N PRO A 76 20.33 1.52 0.32
CA PRO A 76 19.09 2.22 0.68
C PRO A 76 18.06 1.20 1.18
N SER A 77 17.27 1.59 2.19
CA SER A 77 16.19 0.77 2.73
C SER A 77 15.38 0.17 1.58
N ALA A 78 14.99 -1.10 1.70
CA ALA A 78 14.29 -1.84 0.64
C ALA A 78 12.92 -1.21 0.22
N PHE A 79 12.44 -0.25 1.00
CA PHE A 79 11.22 0.51 0.76
C PHE A 79 11.47 1.94 0.25
N SER A 80 12.74 2.31 0.06
CA SER A 80 13.14 3.64 -0.40
C SER A 80 13.54 3.65 -1.87
N PHE A 81 13.16 4.71 -2.58
CA PHE A 81 13.49 4.88 -4.00
C PHE A 81 14.80 5.65 -4.18
N ALA A 82 15.58 5.26 -5.19
CA ALA A 82 16.71 6.07 -5.62
C ALA A 82 16.22 7.43 -6.15
N GLN A 83 17.00 8.48 -5.92
CA GLN A 83 16.59 9.83 -6.33
C GLN A 83 16.31 9.93 -7.84
N ALA A 84 17.09 9.22 -8.67
CA ALA A 84 16.87 9.18 -10.11
C ALA A 84 15.51 8.59 -10.50
N ASP A 85 14.98 7.64 -9.72
CA ASP A 85 13.67 7.05 -9.93
C ASP A 85 12.56 8.03 -9.56
N ILE A 86 12.73 8.72 -8.42
CA ILE A 86 11.84 9.81 -7.99
C ILE A 86 11.79 10.90 -9.08
N ASP A 87 12.96 11.33 -9.57
CA ASP A 87 13.06 12.35 -10.62
C ASP A 87 12.39 11.88 -11.92
N HIS A 88 12.47 10.60 -12.25
CA HIS A 88 11.79 10.05 -13.41
C HIS A 88 10.26 10.12 -13.25
N VAL A 89 9.73 9.72 -12.10
CA VAL A 89 8.29 9.79 -11.80
C VAL A 89 7.81 11.24 -11.87
N LEU A 90 8.54 12.17 -11.26
CA LEU A 90 8.17 13.59 -11.26
C LEU A 90 8.11 14.18 -12.67
N ARG A 91 9.03 13.79 -13.56
CA ARG A 91 9.07 14.26 -14.97
C ARG A 91 8.04 13.59 -15.86
N LEU A 92 7.70 12.34 -15.60
CA LEU A 92 6.65 11.63 -16.35
C LEU A 92 5.28 12.22 -16.05
N GLY A 93 5.04 12.62 -14.80
CA GLY A 93 3.83 13.33 -14.41
C GLY A 93 2.58 12.45 -14.38
N GLY A 94 1.44 13.11 -14.21
CA GLY A 94 0.11 12.51 -14.40
C GLY A 94 -0.30 12.46 -15.87
N ASN A 95 -1.52 11.98 -16.12
CA ASN A 95 -2.09 11.94 -17.48
C ASN A 95 -2.62 13.31 -17.95
N THR A 96 -1.94 14.41 -17.60
CA THR A 96 -2.31 15.77 -17.98
C THR A 96 -1.62 16.17 -19.29
N ASP A 97 -2.37 16.74 -20.22
CA ASP A 97 -1.81 17.28 -21.46
C ASP A 97 -0.88 18.47 -21.17
N ARG A 98 0.30 18.44 -21.81
CA ARG A 98 1.35 19.47 -21.63
C ARG A 98 1.73 19.67 -20.17
N PHE A 99 1.82 18.55 -19.46
CA PHE A 99 2.07 18.51 -18.02
C PHE A 99 3.32 19.32 -17.63
N ARG A 100 4.45 19.09 -18.32
CA ARG A 100 5.73 19.71 -17.96
C ARG A 100 5.71 21.22 -18.17
N GLU A 101 5.08 21.67 -19.25
CA GLU A 101 4.89 23.08 -19.58
C GLU A 101 4.08 23.80 -18.50
N ARG A 102 2.96 23.22 -18.07
CA ARG A 102 2.09 23.80 -17.03
C ARG A 102 2.80 23.89 -15.67
N VAL A 103 3.60 22.89 -15.34
CA VAL A 103 4.42 22.94 -14.12
C VAL A 103 5.47 24.04 -14.24
N ALA A 104 6.22 24.11 -15.34
CA ALA A 104 7.26 25.13 -15.53
C ALA A 104 6.71 26.55 -15.39
N VAL A 105 5.58 26.83 -16.04
CA VAL A 105 4.83 28.09 -15.93
C VAL A 105 4.49 28.43 -14.47
N GLU A 106 4.10 27.45 -13.67
CA GLU A 106 3.75 27.73 -12.27
C GLU A 106 4.97 28.13 -11.44
N PHE A 107 6.15 27.56 -11.74
CA PHE A 107 7.42 27.96 -11.14
C PHE A 107 7.91 29.33 -11.64
N GLU A 108 7.67 29.67 -12.92
CA GLU A 108 8.00 30.99 -13.49
C GLU A 108 7.26 32.14 -12.79
N LYS A 109 6.08 31.87 -12.22
CA LYS A 109 5.34 32.85 -11.40
C LYS A 109 6.03 33.19 -10.07
N GLN A 110 7.14 32.52 -9.72
CA GLN A 110 7.94 32.74 -8.51
C GLN A 110 7.10 32.68 -7.22
N LYS A 111 6.11 31.79 -7.20
CA LYS A 111 5.28 31.53 -6.02
C LYS A 111 6.08 30.80 -4.94
N PRO A 112 5.68 30.92 -3.66
CA PRO A 112 6.28 30.10 -2.62
C PRO A 112 6.01 28.61 -2.89
N ILE A 113 6.96 27.76 -2.52
CA ILE A 113 6.89 26.30 -2.71
C ILE A 113 5.59 25.71 -2.15
N SER A 114 5.07 26.22 -1.04
CA SER A 114 3.81 25.75 -0.46
C SER A 114 2.59 25.97 -1.37
N GLU A 115 2.57 27.08 -2.12
CA GLU A 115 1.49 27.34 -3.09
C GLU A 115 1.62 26.46 -4.32
N ILE A 116 2.85 26.27 -4.81
CA ILE A 116 3.12 25.35 -5.91
C ILE A 116 2.72 23.92 -5.52
N ALA A 117 3.11 23.48 -4.32
CA ALA A 117 2.75 22.18 -3.77
C ALA A 117 1.22 21.98 -3.70
N ALA A 118 0.46 23.01 -3.33
CA ALA A 118 -1.00 22.95 -3.33
C ALA A 118 -1.62 22.90 -4.74
N TYR A 119 -0.88 23.36 -5.76
CA TYR A 119 -1.32 23.32 -7.16
C TYR A 119 -1.00 21.99 -7.85
N LEU A 120 0.12 21.33 -7.50
CA LEU A 120 0.56 20.08 -8.13
C LEU A 120 -0.53 18.97 -8.22
N PRO A 121 -1.38 18.72 -7.21
CA PRO A 121 -2.43 17.71 -7.28
C PRO A 121 -3.42 17.92 -8.44
N THR A 122 -3.53 19.16 -8.96
CA THR A 122 -4.40 19.46 -10.11
C THR A 122 -3.83 18.96 -11.44
N LEU A 123 -2.51 18.71 -11.48
CA LEU A 123 -1.77 18.25 -12.66
C LEU A 123 -1.35 16.78 -12.55
N TYR A 124 -1.08 16.31 -11.33
CA TYR A 124 -0.73 14.92 -11.07
C TYR A 124 -1.99 14.13 -10.71
N HIS A 125 -2.57 13.42 -11.68
CA HIS A 125 -3.77 12.60 -11.46
C HIS A 125 -3.64 11.18 -12.03
N GLY A 126 -4.31 10.24 -11.37
CA GLY A 126 -4.30 8.81 -11.72
C GLY A 126 -3.04 8.11 -11.21
N GLY A 127 -2.49 7.22 -12.02
CA GLY A 127 -1.23 6.54 -11.73
C GLY A 127 -0.36 6.43 -12.98
N SER A 128 0.94 6.32 -12.76
CA SER A 128 1.95 6.17 -13.81
C SER A 128 2.90 5.03 -13.44
N GLY A 129 3.64 4.52 -14.42
CA GLY A 129 4.64 3.48 -14.18
C GLY A 129 5.82 3.63 -15.12
N VAL A 130 7.02 3.51 -14.59
CA VAL A 130 8.28 3.49 -15.34
C VAL A 130 9.16 2.36 -14.84
N GLY A 131 9.52 1.44 -15.74
CA GLY A 131 10.33 0.28 -15.38
C GLY A 131 9.66 -0.55 -14.26
N SER A 132 10.32 -0.66 -13.12
CA SER A 132 9.82 -1.36 -11.92
C SER A 132 9.16 -0.45 -10.89
N VAL A 133 9.07 0.86 -11.16
CA VAL A 133 8.48 1.85 -10.25
C VAL A 133 7.09 2.21 -10.73
N THR A 134 6.13 2.13 -9.83
CA THR A 134 4.75 2.58 -10.04
C THR A 134 4.45 3.73 -9.10
N ALA A 135 3.79 4.75 -9.61
CA ALA A 135 3.36 5.91 -8.86
C ALA A 135 1.82 6.01 -8.88
N TRP A 136 1.24 6.35 -7.74
CA TRP A 136 -0.16 6.72 -7.61
C TRP A 136 -0.26 8.12 -7.03
N TYR A 137 -0.98 9.00 -7.71
CA TYR A 137 -1.13 10.39 -7.31
C TYR A 137 -2.42 10.55 -6.50
N ALA A 138 -2.25 10.81 -5.20
CA ALA A 138 -3.33 10.92 -4.22
C ALA A 138 -3.40 12.32 -3.61
N GLU A 139 -4.42 12.58 -2.80
CA GLU A 139 -4.62 13.89 -2.17
C GLU A 139 -3.47 14.25 -1.22
N ASP A 140 -2.91 13.26 -0.51
CA ASP A 140 -1.85 13.41 0.47
C ASP A 140 -0.43 13.43 -0.13
N GLY A 141 -0.26 12.98 -1.37
CA GLY A 141 1.02 12.98 -2.05
C GLY A 141 1.13 11.96 -3.17
N ILE A 142 2.38 11.61 -3.50
CA ILE A 142 2.73 10.63 -4.52
C ILE A 142 3.14 9.34 -3.82
N HIS A 143 2.36 8.28 -4.01
CA HIS A 143 2.63 6.96 -3.45
C HIS A 143 3.48 6.18 -4.46
N LEU A 144 4.70 5.84 -4.08
CA LEU A 144 5.67 5.12 -4.89
C LEU A 144 5.79 3.67 -4.43
N SER A 145 5.65 2.73 -5.36
CA SER A 145 5.75 1.29 -5.07
C SER A 145 6.58 0.57 -6.12
N HIS A 146 7.29 -0.46 -5.67
CA HIS A 146 7.94 -1.41 -6.56
C HIS A 146 6.91 -2.39 -7.13
N GLY A 147 6.92 -2.61 -8.44
CA GLY A 147 6.07 -3.60 -9.11
C GLY A 147 4.92 -2.99 -9.91
N LYS A 148 3.74 -3.62 -9.84
CA LYS A 148 2.60 -3.31 -10.73
C LYS A 148 1.50 -2.46 -10.08
N PHE A 149 1.56 -2.26 -8.77
CA PHE A 149 0.48 -1.64 -8.01
C PHE A 149 1.07 -0.64 -6.99
N ALA A 150 0.59 0.60 -7.03
CA ALA A 150 0.91 1.62 -6.02
C ALA A 150 -0.31 2.08 -5.22
N ARG A 151 -1.49 2.15 -5.85
CA ARG A 151 -2.71 2.73 -5.25
C ARG A 151 -3.16 2.13 -3.90
N TYR A 152 -2.94 0.84 -3.70
CA TYR A 152 -3.39 0.10 -2.51
C TYR A 152 -2.23 -0.58 -1.79
N ASP A 153 -1.00 -0.26 -2.18
CA ASP A 153 0.18 -0.83 -1.56
C ASP A 153 0.44 -0.12 -0.22
N ARG A 154 0.33 -0.87 0.88
CA ARG A 154 0.58 -0.34 2.22
C ARG A 154 2.07 -0.08 2.48
N SER A 155 2.94 -0.64 1.64
CA SER A 155 4.38 -0.42 1.69
C SER A 155 4.86 0.68 0.74
N ALA A 156 3.93 1.40 0.10
CA ALA A 156 4.29 2.52 -0.75
C ALA A 156 5.03 3.61 0.03
N GLN A 157 6.13 4.10 -0.54
CA GLN A 157 6.77 5.30 -0.02
C GLN A 157 5.91 6.51 -0.40
N LEU A 158 5.51 7.29 0.61
CA LEU A 158 4.83 8.57 0.39
C LEU A 158 5.87 9.67 0.15
N LEU A 159 5.80 10.30 -1.02
CA LEU A 159 6.46 11.56 -1.30
C LEU A 159 5.43 12.69 -1.15
N SER A 160 5.65 13.60 -0.21
CA SER A 160 4.72 14.71 0.02
C SER A 160 4.69 15.67 -1.18
N TRP A 161 3.58 16.39 -1.35
CA TRP A 161 3.49 17.42 -2.39
C TRP A 161 4.51 18.54 -2.22
N GLN A 162 4.90 18.83 -0.98
CA GLN A 162 5.92 19.84 -0.69
C GLN A 162 7.30 19.36 -1.14
N ASP A 163 7.71 18.15 -0.76
CA ASP A 163 9.00 17.57 -1.20
C ASP A 163 9.05 17.41 -2.72
N ALA A 164 7.92 17.04 -3.34
CA ALA A 164 7.80 16.98 -4.79
C ALA A 164 8.03 18.36 -5.43
N ALA A 165 7.40 19.42 -4.91
CA ALA A 165 7.58 20.78 -5.40
C ALA A 165 9.03 21.26 -5.25
N GLU A 166 9.66 21.01 -4.09
CA GLU A 166 11.07 21.34 -3.88
C GLU A 166 11.96 20.62 -4.89
N ARG A 167 11.72 19.32 -5.11
CA ARG A 167 12.52 18.54 -6.05
C ARG A 167 12.33 18.96 -7.50
N ILE A 168 11.09 19.27 -7.91
CA ILE A 168 10.80 19.80 -9.25
C ILE A 168 11.52 21.14 -9.46
N GLY A 169 11.52 22.02 -8.46
CA GLY A 169 12.26 23.29 -8.53
C GLY A 169 13.74 23.08 -8.80
N GLN A 170 14.38 22.16 -8.06
CA GLN A 170 15.78 21.78 -8.29
C GLN A 170 16.00 21.24 -9.72
N LEU A 171 15.11 20.38 -10.22
CA LEU A 171 15.19 19.83 -11.57
C LEU A 171 15.03 20.91 -12.66
N LEU A 172 14.20 21.93 -12.42
CA LEU A 172 14.04 23.07 -13.32
C LEU A 172 15.31 23.94 -13.34
N GLU A 173 15.90 24.21 -12.18
CA GLU A 173 17.16 24.99 -12.07
C GLU A 173 18.32 24.36 -12.86
N VAL A 174 18.41 23.03 -12.87
CA VAL A 174 19.44 22.30 -13.62
C VAL A 174 19.01 21.91 -15.05
N GLY A 175 17.82 22.32 -15.50
CA GLY A 175 17.30 22.03 -16.84
C GLY A 175 17.03 20.54 -17.10
N GLN A 176 16.75 19.76 -16.06
CA GLN A 176 16.49 18.33 -16.15
C GLN A 176 15.01 17.97 -16.05
N PHE A 177 14.12 18.89 -15.69
CA PHE A 177 12.69 18.61 -15.56
C PHE A 177 11.97 18.43 -16.91
N ALA A 178 12.19 19.36 -17.83
CA ALA A 178 11.61 19.35 -19.18
C ALA A 178 12.71 19.59 -20.21
N SER A 179 12.56 19.05 -21.42
CA SER A 179 13.49 19.37 -22.49
C SER A 179 13.31 20.83 -22.94
N ASN A 180 14.37 21.47 -23.43
CA ASN A 180 14.30 22.86 -23.91
C ASN A 180 13.26 23.09 -25.01
N VAL A 181 12.88 22.04 -25.77
CA VAL A 181 11.82 22.10 -26.79
C VAL A 181 10.44 22.21 -26.15
N GLU A 182 10.17 21.41 -25.12
CA GLU A 182 8.90 21.45 -24.37
C GLU A 182 8.73 22.80 -23.65
N LEU A 183 9.80 23.37 -23.10
CA LEU A 183 9.76 24.70 -22.46
C LEU A 183 9.41 25.83 -23.45
N ALA A 184 9.96 25.79 -24.68
CA ALA A 184 9.66 26.80 -25.70
C ALA A 184 8.19 26.73 -26.20
N GLU A 185 7.60 25.54 -26.20
CA GLU A 185 6.18 25.34 -26.55
C GLU A 185 5.23 25.84 -25.44
N ALA A 186 5.66 25.81 -24.18
CA ALA A 186 4.93 26.37 -23.04
C ALA A 186 4.67 27.88 -23.21
N GLU A 187 5.72 28.66 -23.47
CA GLU A 187 5.63 30.11 -23.66
C GLU A 187 4.72 30.49 -24.84
N SER A 188 4.77 29.71 -25.92
CA SER A 188 3.94 29.95 -27.10
C SER A 188 2.46 29.70 -26.83
N TYR A 189 2.12 28.78 -25.92
CA TYR A 189 0.74 28.43 -25.60
C TYR A 189 0.09 29.44 -24.64
N GLU A 190 0.81 29.92 -23.62
CA GLU A 190 0.27 30.96 -22.73
C GLU A 190 -0.07 32.24 -23.50
N ARG A 191 0.78 32.63 -24.44
CA ARG A 191 0.50 33.77 -25.35
C ARG A 191 -0.74 33.55 -26.21
N SER A 192 -1.05 32.30 -26.57
CA SER A 192 -2.26 31.97 -27.34
C SER A 192 -3.54 32.00 -26.51
N LEU A 193 -3.45 31.83 -25.19
CA LEU A 193 -4.57 31.91 -24.25
C LEU A 193 -4.93 33.36 -23.87
N LEU A 194 -4.01 34.30 -24.07
CA LEU A 194 -4.17 35.72 -23.77
C LEU A 194 -4.55 36.58 -25.00
N ALA A 195 -4.67 35.98 -26.18
CA ALA A 195 -5.05 36.62 -27.44
C ALA A 195 -6.51 36.32 -27.80
#